data_AF-A0A9W7L4K6-F1
#
_entry.id   AF-A0A9W7L4K6-F1
#
_cell.length_a   1.000
_cell.length_b   1.000
_cell.length_c   1.000
_cell.angle_alpha   90.00
_cell.angle_beta   90.00
_cell.angle_gamma   90.00
#
_symmetry.space_group_name_H-M   'P 1'
#
loop_
_entity.id
_entity.type
_entity.pdbx_description
1 polymer ?
#
loop_
_entity_poly.entity_id
_entity_poly.type
_entity_poly.pdbx_seq_one_letter_code
_entity_poly.pdbx_strand_id
1 'polypeptide(L)'
;YALKKFSAYISWRIKSNVEELLSEGQSSDLSTEFLEGAVYWHGVDTLGRPILWENFGAMDFRNFDSARKIRFYILLFEAVYKVMPEGVTQFTVVADSKSLPYAR
;
A
#
# COMPACT_ATOMS: atom_id res chain seq x y z
N TYR A 1 -22.14 -5.02 -14.15
CA TYR A 1 -21.14 -5.33 -13.10
C TYR A 1 -19.91 -4.42 -13.18
N ALA A 2 -19.21 -4.37 -14.32
CA ALA A 2 -18.03 -3.51 -14.51
C ALA A 2 -18.28 -2.01 -14.22
N LEU A 3 -19.37 -1.44 -14.74
CA LEU A 3 -19.75 -0.04 -14.48
C LEU A 3 -19.89 0.29 -12.99
N LYS A 4 -20.49 -0.62 -12.20
CA LYS A 4 -20.66 -0.45 -10.76
C LYS A 4 -19.31 -0.41 -10.03
N LYS A 5 -18.37 -1.27 -10.43
CA LYS A 5 -17.01 -1.26 -9.88
C LYS A 5 -16.27 0.02 -10.23
N PHE A 6 -16.37 0.46 -11.48
CA PHE A 6 -15.72 1.67 -11.94
C PHE A 6 -16.26 2.92 -11.22
N SER A 7 -17.58 3.03 -11.09
CA SER A 7 -18.22 4.10 -10.32
C SER A 7 -17.80 4.07 -8.84
N ALA A 8 -17.78 2.89 -8.20
CA ALA A 8 -17.33 2.76 -6.81
C ALA A 8 -15.86 3.18 -6.63
N TYR A 9 -15.00 2.81 -7.57
CA TYR A 9 -13.59 3.21 -7.57
C TYR A 9 -13.41 4.73 -7.67
N ILE A 10 -14.10 5.39 -8.61
CA ILE A 10 -14.05 6.85 -8.74
C ILE A 10 -14.56 7.52 -7.46
N SER A 11 -15.71 7.08 -6.94
CA SER A 11 -16.28 7.64 -5.71
C SER A 11 -15.34 7.49 -4.52
N TRP A 12 -14.64 6.36 -4.42
CA TRP A 12 -13.63 6.14 -3.38
C TRP A 12 -12.42 7.06 -3.55
N ARG A 13 -11.88 7.21 -4.78
CA ARG A 13 -10.75 8.13 -5.04
C ARG A 13 -11.07 9.56 -4.64
N ILE A 14 -12.28 10.03 -4.97
CA ILE A 14 -12.76 11.37 -4.60
C ILE A 14 -12.86 11.48 -3.08
N LYS A 15 -13.52 10.52 -2.42
CA LYS A 15 -13.69 10.54 -0.95
C LYS A 15 -12.35 10.48 -0.20
N SER A 16 -11.38 9.76 -0.74
CA SER A 16 -10.05 9.58 -0.16
C SER A 16 -9.06 10.68 -0.54
N ASN A 17 -9.48 11.70 -1.31
CA ASN A 17 -8.63 12.80 -1.78
C ASN A 17 -7.30 12.33 -2.39
N VAL A 18 -7.33 11.27 -3.21
CA VAL A 18 -6.10 10.63 -3.72
C VAL A 18 -5.22 11.61 -4.51
N GLU A 19 -5.81 12.49 -5.31
CA GLU A 19 -5.05 13.47 -6.10
C GLU A 19 -4.33 14.50 -5.22
N GLU A 20 -4.99 14.96 -4.15
CA GLU A 20 -4.38 15.85 -3.16
C GLU A 20 -3.23 15.13 -2.44
N LEU A 21 -3.48 13.90 -1.98
CA LEU A 21 -2.45 13.07 -1.33
C LEU A 21 -1.23 12.83 -2.23
N LEU A 22 -1.42 12.62 -3.54
CA LEU A 22 -0.31 12.46 -4.48
C LEU A 22 0.51 13.73 -4.67
N SER A 23 -0.13 14.89 -4.55
CA SER A 23 0.53 16.20 -4.59
C SER A 23 1.25 16.53 -3.28
N GLU A 24 0.68 16.10 -2.15
CA GLU A 24 1.19 16.32 -0.79
C GLU A 24 2.22 15.26 -0.36
N GLY A 25 2.23 14.09 -0.99
CA GLY A 25 3.05 12.92 -0.65
C GLY A 25 4.56 13.13 -0.77
N GLN A 26 5.00 14.36 -1.05
CA GLN A 26 6.37 14.84 -0.84
C GLN A 26 6.62 15.31 0.61
N SER A 27 5.60 15.34 1.48
CA SER A 27 5.73 15.80 2.86
C SER A 27 6.45 14.78 3.74
N SER A 28 7.25 15.27 4.68
CA SER A 28 8.08 14.49 5.60
C SER A 28 7.30 13.50 6.46
N ASP A 29 5.98 13.69 6.61
CA ASP A 29 5.20 12.97 7.61
C ASP A 29 5.04 11.49 7.25
N LEU A 30 4.94 11.10 5.99
CA LEU A 30 4.80 9.68 5.58
C LEU A 30 6.15 8.95 5.42
N SER A 31 7.27 9.65 5.64
CA SER A 31 8.61 9.07 5.55
C SER A 31 8.90 8.07 6.69
N THR A 32 8.27 8.24 7.85
CA THR A 32 8.46 7.35 9.00
C THR A 32 8.01 5.92 8.66
N GLU A 33 6.86 5.75 8.00
CA GLU A 33 6.40 4.42 7.57
C GLU A 33 7.30 3.77 6.52
N PHE A 34 7.95 4.58 5.66
CA PHE A 34 8.98 4.09 4.75
C PHE A 34 10.23 3.64 5.51
N LEU A 35 10.64 4.39 6.54
CA LEU A 35 11.84 4.12 7.33
C LEU A 35 11.70 2.91 8.25
N GLU A 36 10.49 2.60 8.71
CA GLU A 36 10.22 1.41 9.53
C GLU A 36 10.49 0.10 8.77
N GLY A 37 10.51 0.11 7.44
CA GLY A 37 10.79 -1.08 6.63
C GLY A 37 9.75 -2.20 6.78
N ALA A 38 8.62 -1.93 7.43
CA ALA A 38 7.55 -2.88 7.65
C ALA A 38 6.79 -3.20 6.35
N VAL A 39 6.83 -2.32 5.35
CA VAL A 39 6.11 -2.48 4.09
C VAL A 39 6.97 -1.98 2.94
N TYR A 40 7.26 -2.84 1.96
CA TYR A 40 8.14 -2.47 0.84
C TYR A 40 7.95 -3.35 -0.40
N TRP A 41 8.27 -2.81 -1.57
CA TRP A 41 8.31 -3.56 -2.83
C TRP A 41 9.66 -4.26 -2.99
N HIS A 42 9.67 -5.58 -3.22
CA HIS A 42 10.90 -6.30 -3.53
C HIS A 42 10.65 -7.60 -4.29
N GLY A 43 11.33 -7.76 -5.43
CA GLY A 43 11.26 -8.96 -6.26
C GLY A 43 9.98 -9.06 -7.09
N VAL A 44 9.89 -10.16 -7.83
CA VAL A 44 8.75 -10.53 -8.67
C VAL A 44 8.41 -12.00 -8.47
N ASP A 45 7.13 -12.35 -8.65
CA ASP A 45 6.71 -13.75 -8.63
C ASP A 45 6.98 -14.46 -9.97
N THR A 46 6.61 -15.73 -10.06
CA THR A 46 6.80 -16.56 -11.26
C THR A 46 6.00 -16.09 -12.48
N LEU A 47 5.08 -15.13 -12.31
CA LEU A 47 4.28 -14.51 -13.36
C LEU A 47 4.73 -13.07 -13.66
N GLY A 48 5.88 -12.65 -13.13
CA GLY A 48 6.45 -11.32 -13.33
C GLY A 48 5.73 -10.20 -12.58
N ARG A 49 4.90 -10.55 -11.57
CA ARG A 49 4.14 -9.57 -10.79
C ARG A 49 5.01 -9.03 -9.67
N PRO A 50 5.08 -7.69 -9.46
CA PRO A 50 5.78 -7.13 -8.31
C PRO A 50 5.26 -7.69 -6.99
N ILE A 51 6.16 -7.94 -6.05
CA ILE A 51 5.80 -8.44 -4.70
C ILE A 51 5.88 -7.30 -3.69
N LEU A 52 4.77 -7.04 -3.00
CA LEU A 52 4.71 -6.24 -1.80
C LEU A 52 4.97 -7.14 -0.59
N TRP A 53 5.97 -6.81 0.19
CA TRP A 53 6.25 -7.43 1.47
C TRP A 53 5.64 -6.61 2.59
N GLU A 54 4.92 -7.25 3.50
CA GLU A 54 4.40 -6.68 4.73
C GLU A 54 4.88 -7.51 5.91
N ASN A 55 5.78 -6.95 6.71
CA ASN A 55 6.29 -7.55 7.94
C ASN A 55 5.60 -6.94 9.14
N PHE A 56 4.59 -7.62 9.66
CA PHE A 56 3.86 -7.14 10.84
C PHE A 56 4.73 -7.10 12.09
N GLY A 57 5.79 -7.90 12.18
CA GLY A 57 6.71 -7.87 13.31
C GLY A 57 7.52 -6.59 13.45
N ALA A 58 7.70 -5.86 12.35
CA ALA A 58 8.39 -4.58 12.32
C ALA A 58 7.44 -3.39 12.55
N MET A 59 6.13 -3.63 12.64
CA MET A 59 5.13 -2.57 12.75
C MET A 59 4.88 -2.18 14.20
N ASP A 60 4.86 -0.87 14.50
CA ASP A 60 4.46 -0.38 15.82
C ASP A 60 2.94 -0.39 15.97
N PHE A 61 2.40 -1.52 16.45
CA PHE A 61 0.98 -1.64 16.73
C PHE A 61 0.48 -0.78 17.89
N ARG A 62 1.37 -0.25 18.75
CA ARG A 62 0.94 0.55 19.92
C ARG A 62 0.51 1.94 19.51
N ASN A 63 1.17 2.51 18.51
CA ASN A 63 0.88 3.84 17.97
C ASN A 63 0.25 3.76 16.57
N PHE A 64 -0.46 2.67 16.27
CA PHE A 64 -1.00 2.41 14.94
C PHE A 64 -2.14 3.38 14.57
N ASP A 65 -1.88 4.26 13.61
CA ASP A 65 -2.89 5.09 12.96
C ASP A 65 -3.33 4.44 11.64
N SER A 66 -4.54 3.87 11.64
CA SER A 66 -5.10 3.18 10.47
C SER A 66 -5.37 4.13 9.29
N ALA A 67 -5.77 5.38 9.55
CA ALA A 67 -6.06 6.34 8.49
C ALA A 67 -4.76 6.77 7.80
N ARG A 68 -3.71 7.02 8.59
CA ARG A 68 -2.38 7.32 8.09
C ARG A 68 -1.79 6.15 7.30
N LYS A 69 -1.94 4.92 7.79
CA LYS A 69 -1.48 3.72 7.08
C LYS A 69 -2.21 3.48 5.76
N ILE A 70 -3.52 3.74 5.70
CA ILE A 70 -4.29 3.67 4.44
C ILE A 70 -3.73 4.68 3.43
N ARG A 71 -3.43 5.92 3.85
CA ARG A 71 -2.82 6.94 2.97
C ARG A 71 -1.45 6.50 2.45
N PHE A 72 -0.62 5.94 3.32
CA PHE A 72 0.67 5.37 2.92
C PHE A 72 0.50 4.26 1.87
N TYR A 73 -0.46 3.33 2.07
CA TYR A 73 -0.76 2.28 1.08
C TYR A 73 -1.21 2.84 -0.27
N ILE A 74 -2.04 3.88 -0.27
CA ILE A 74 -2.48 4.55 -1.50
C ILE A 74 -1.26 5.04 -2.29
N LEU A 75 -0.35 5.79 -1.64
CA LEU A 75 0.87 6.28 -2.31
C LEU A 75 1.74 5.14 -2.82
N LEU A 76 1.90 4.07 -2.03
CA LEU A 76 2.72 2.92 -2.38
C LEU A 76 2.18 2.16 -3.60
N PHE A 77 0.84 2.02 -3.71
CA PHE A 77 0.18 1.40 -4.85
C PHE A 77 0.20 2.29 -6.10
N GLU A 78 0.02 3.60 -5.95
CA GLU A 78 0.13 4.55 -7.06
C GLU A 78 1.57 4.58 -7.61
N ALA A 79 2.58 4.44 -6.74
CA ALA A 79 3.98 4.36 -7.15
C ALA A 79 4.26 3.09 -7.97
N VAL A 80 3.82 1.91 -7.53
CA VAL A 80 4.06 0.67 -8.28
C VAL A 80 3.33 0.68 -9.63
N TYR A 81 2.13 1.25 -9.70
CA TYR A 81 1.36 1.31 -10.94
C TYR A 81 2.12 2.04 -12.06
N LYS A 82 2.88 3.08 -11.72
CA LYS A 82 3.71 3.84 -12.68
C LYS A 82 4.90 3.05 -13.24
N VAL A 83 5.32 2.00 -12.56
CA VAL A 83 6.50 1.19 -12.91
C VAL A 83 6.15 -0.29 -13.13
N MET A 84 4.87 -0.62 -13.29
CA MET A 84 4.42 -1.97 -13.61
C MET A 84 5.04 -2.44 -14.94
N PRO A 85 5.53 -3.69 -15.01
CA PRO A 85 5.98 -4.26 -16.28
C PRO A 85 4.86 -4.26 -17.32
N GLU A 86 5.24 -4.17 -18.61
CA GLU A 86 4.27 -4.20 -19.70
C GLU A 86 3.42 -5.48 -19.66
N GLY A 87 2.10 -5.34 -19.81
CA GLY A 87 1.15 -6.45 -19.75
C GLY A 87 0.81 -6.94 -18.33
N VAL A 88 1.50 -6.45 -17.29
CA VAL A 88 1.22 -6.79 -15.89
C VAL A 88 0.25 -5.79 -15.28
N THR A 89 -0.85 -6.29 -14.69
CA THR A 89 -1.91 -5.47 -14.07
C THR A 89 -2.17 -5.84 -12.61
N GLN A 90 -1.39 -6.78 -12.08
CA GLN A 90 -1.56 -7.36 -10.75
C GLN A 90 -0.23 -7.36 -10.02
N PHE A 91 -0.29 -7.25 -8.71
CA PHE A 91 0.84 -7.47 -7.82
C PHE A 91 0.48 -8.58 -6.81
N THR A 92 1.50 -9.13 -6.18
CA THR A 92 1.37 -10.15 -5.13
C THR A 92 1.69 -9.50 -3.79
N VAL A 93 0.91 -9.82 -2.76
CA VAL A 93 1.16 -9.37 -1.39
C VAL A 93 1.60 -10.57 -0.57
N VAL A 94 2.75 -10.46 0.09
CA VAL A 94 3.27 -11.44 1.05
C VAL A 94 3.27 -10.77 2.42
N ALA A 95 2.45 -11.29 3.31
CA ALA A 95 2.29 -10.75 4.65
C ALA A 95 2.85 -11.75 5.69
N ASP A 96 3.94 -11.37 6.36
CA ASP A 96 4.53 -12.13 7.45
C ASP A 96 3.89 -11.74 8.78
N SER A 97 3.10 -12.67 9.31
CA SER A 97 2.33 -12.56 10.55
C SER A 97 3.00 -13.23 11.76
N LYS A 98 4.22 -13.77 11.61
CA LYS A 98 4.88 -14.59 12.64
C LYS A 98 5.04 -13.88 13.99
N SER A 99 5.17 -12.56 13.98
CA SER A 99 5.44 -11.74 15.18
C SER A 99 4.23 -10.91 15.61
N LEU A 100 3.02 -11.22 15.11
CA LEU A 100 1.82 -10.57 15.60
C LEU A 100 1.64 -10.88 17.09
N PRO A 101 1.40 -9.86 17.95
CA PRO A 101 1.07 -10.12 19.34
C PRO A 101 -0.21 -10.97 19.38
N TYR A 102 -0.19 -12.06 20.14
CA TYR A 102 -1.38 -12.88 20.36
C TYR A 102 -2.54 -11.99 20.78
N ALA A 103 -3.65 -12.05 20.04
CA ALA A 103 -4.91 -11.48 20.49
C ALA A 103 -5.28 -12.16 21.82
N ARG A 104 -5.26 -11.39 22.91
CA ARG A 104 -5.82 -11.80 24.19
C ARG A 104 -7.29 -11.44 24.24
#